data_AF-A0A2V6L2M1-F1
#
_entry.id   AF-A0A2V6L2M1-F1
#
_cell.length_a   1.000
_cell.length_b   1.000
_cell.length_c   1.000
_cell.angle_alpha   90.00
_cell.angle_beta   90.00
_cell.angle_gamma   90.00
#
_symmetry.space_group_name_H-M   'P 1'
#
loop_
_entity.id
_entity.type
_entity.pdbx_description
1 polymer ?
#
loop_
_entity_poly.entity_id
_entity_poly.type
_entity_poly.pdbx_seq_one_letter_code
_entity_poly.pdbx_strand_id
1 'polypeptide(L)'
;MAALIGGVTALIYKWRNNEPNSWFGSVFVTAWAVFWLYLHNFPYVFGHINNLVRTYQNGQYEIVEGQVQVLHEQPATGHTKGDIITVNGKQFEVNYFYLTPAYRNTLAHGGVLNAGVYVRIYYHNDEILRVDIRK
;
A
#
# COMPACT_ATOMS: atom_id res chain seq x y z
N MET A 1 2.13 3.18 16.15
CA MET A 1 3.22 2.23 16.50
C MET A 1 3.97 2.60 17.77
N ALA A 2 4.54 3.81 17.89
CA ALA A 2 5.32 4.21 19.07
C ALA A 2 4.57 4.06 20.42
N ALA A 3 3.28 4.42 20.48
CA ALA A 3 2.46 4.26 21.69
C ALA A 3 2.24 2.79 22.09
N LEU A 4 2.14 1.87 21.12
CA LEU A 4 1.96 0.44 21.37
C LEU A 4 3.26 -0.18 21.88
N ILE A 5 4.40 0.18 21.28
CA ILE A 5 5.73 -0.25 21.72
C ILE A 5 5.99 0.26 23.15
N GLY A 6 5.81 1.56 23.39
CA GLY A 6 6.00 2.16 24.72
C GLY A 6 5.06 1.57 25.78
N GLY A 7 3.78 1.34 25.43
CA GLY A 7 2.80 0.71 26.29
C GLY A 7 3.20 -0.71 26.71
N VAL A 8 3.56 -1.55 25.75
CA VAL A 8 4.00 -2.95 25.99
C VAL A 8 5.29 -3.00 26.79
N THR A 9 6.29 -2.18 26.45
CA THR A 9 7.56 -2.13 27.20
C THR A 9 7.35 -1.72 28.66
N ALA A 10 6.50 -0.72 28.92
CA ALA A 10 6.17 -0.31 30.28
C ALA A 10 5.39 -1.40 31.05
N LEU A 11 4.53 -2.15 30.36
CA LEU A 11 3.77 -3.25 30.94
C LEU A 11 4.69 -4.42 31.34
N ILE A 12 5.62 -4.80 30.45
CA ILE A 12 6.64 -5.83 30.72
C ILE A 12 7.53 -5.41 31.90
N TYR A 13 7.97 -4.15 31.91
CA TYR A 13 8.82 -3.62 32.99
C TYR A 13 8.12 -3.67 34.35
N LYS A 14 6.86 -3.21 34.43
CA LYS A 14 6.07 -3.19 35.67
C LYS A 14 5.65 -4.58 36.13
N TRP A 15 5.40 -5.50 35.20
CA TRP A 15 5.14 -6.90 35.51
C TRP A 15 6.37 -7.56 36.14
N ARG A 16 7.57 -7.29 35.61
CA ARG A 16 8.84 -7.81 36.16
C ARG A 16 9.15 -7.27 37.56
N ASN A 17 8.65 -6.08 37.89
CA ASN A 17 8.92 -5.42 39.17
C ASN A 17 7.80 -5.59 40.22
N ASN A 18 6.75 -6.40 39.95
CA ASN A 18 5.62 -6.62 40.87
C ASN A 18 4.95 -5.33 41.40
N GLU A 19 4.78 -4.31 40.55
CA GLU A 19 4.12 -3.05 40.91
C GLU A 19 2.69 -2.93 40.33
N PRO A 20 1.68 -3.64 40.87
CA PRO A 20 0.35 -3.74 40.27
C PRO A 20 -0.45 -2.42 40.28
N ASN A 21 -0.21 -1.52 41.25
CA ASN A 21 -0.95 -0.25 41.37
C ASN A 21 -0.69 0.74 40.22
N SER A 22 0.27 0.48 39.34
CA SER A 22 0.62 1.38 38.23
C SER A 22 0.27 0.81 36.84
N TRP A 23 -0.35 -0.37 36.75
CA TRP A 23 -0.60 -1.06 35.46
C TRP A 23 -1.71 -0.42 34.63
N PHE A 24 -2.66 0.27 35.26
CA PHE A 24 -3.86 0.81 34.60
C PHE A 24 -3.52 1.70 33.40
N GLY A 25 -2.57 2.63 33.56
CA GLY A 25 -2.16 3.52 32.46
C GLY A 25 -1.51 2.76 31.29
N SER A 26 -0.66 1.77 31.58
CA SER A 26 0.00 0.97 30.54
C SER A 26 -0.98 0.09 29.77
N VAL A 27 -1.94 -0.52 30.47
CA VAL A 27 -3.02 -1.31 29.86
C VAL A 27 -3.91 -0.40 29.00
N PHE A 28 -4.30 0.77 29.53
CA PHE A 28 -5.11 1.74 28.79
C PHE A 28 -4.44 2.19 27.49
N VAL A 29 -3.16 2.60 27.55
CA VAL A 29 -2.42 3.04 26.34
C VAL A 29 -2.29 1.91 25.32
N THR A 30 -2.05 0.67 25.77
CA THR A 30 -1.93 -0.49 24.89
C THR A 30 -3.28 -0.83 24.23
N ALA A 31 -4.35 -0.89 25.02
CA ALA A 31 -5.70 -1.15 24.53
C ALA A 31 -6.17 -0.05 23.57
N TRP A 32 -5.91 1.22 23.91
CA TRP A 32 -6.20 2.36 23.06
C TRP A 32 -5.44 2.31 21.74
N ALA A 33 -4.15 1.93 21.77
CA ALA A 33 -3.35 1.78 20.56
C ALA A 33 -3.88 0.66 19.63
N VAL A 34 -4.28 -0.48 20.21
CA VAL A 34 -4.89 -1.59 19.44
C VAL A 34 -6.24 -1.17 18.86
N PHE A 35 -7.08 -0.53 19.67
CA PHE A 35 -8.38 -0.01 19.24
C PHE A 35 -8.25 1.01 18.11
N TRP A 36 -7.28 1.93 18.23
CA TRP A 36 -6.97 2.91 17.20
C TRP A 36 -6.54 2.25 15.88
N LEU A 37 -5.68 1.22 15.94
CA LEU A 37 -5.29 0.46 14.76
C LEU A 37 -6.49 -0.24 14.10
N TYR A 38 -7.40 -0.79 14.91
CA TYR A 38 -8.62 -1.42 14.41
C TYR A 38 -9.53 -0.40 13.70
N LEU A 39 -9.80 0.76 14.31
CA LEU A 39 -10.62 1.82 13.71
C LEU A 39 -10.06 2.33 12.38
N HIS A 40 -8.73 2.33 12.22
CA HIS A 40 -8.08 2.75 10.98
C HIS A 40 -7.96 1.63 9.92
N ASN A 41 -8.77 0.58 10.01
CA ASN A 41 -8.84 -0.52 9.02
C ASN A 41 -7.50 -1.19 8.70
N PHE A 42 -6.52 -1.10 9.60
CA PHE A 42 -5.21 -1.74 9.42
C PHE A 42 -5.30 -3.23 9.08
N PRO A 43 -6.19 -4.04 9.71
CA PRO A 43 -6.32 -5.45 9.35
C PRO A 43 -6.69 -5.66 7.88
N TYR A 44 -7.57 -4.83 7.33
CA TYR A 44 -7.95 -4.89 5.92
C TYR A 44 -6.76 -4.51 5.02
N VAL A 45 -6.07 -3.42 5.34
CA VAL A 45 -4.89 -2.97 4.57
C VAL A 45 -3.82 -4.06 4.55
N PHE A 46 -3.46 -4.63 5.69
CA PHE A 46 -2.48 -5.73 5.76
C PHE A 46 -2.96 -6.99 5.04
N GLY A 47 -4.25 -7.32 5.14
CA GLY A 47 -4.85 -8.42 4.40
C GLY A 47 -4.72 -8.24 2.89
N HIS A 48 -5.02 -7.05 2.39
CA HIS A 48 -4.90 -6.68 0.98
C HIS A 48 -3.45 -6.78 0.48
N ILE A 49 -2.50 -6.20 1.21
CA ILE A 49 -1.06 -6.27 0.89
C ILE A 49 -0.61 -7.73 0.82
N ASN A 50 -0.95 -8.55 1.82
CA ASN A 50 -0.59 -9.96 1.84
C ASN A 50 -1.23 -10.73 0.69
N ASN A 51 -2.47 -10.39 0.33
CA ASN A 51 -3.15 -11.01 -0.80
C ASN A 51 -2.41 -10.70 -2.11
N LEU A 52 -2.09 -9.44 -2.39
CA LEU A 52 -1.37 -9.06 -3.62
C LEU A 52 0.00 -9.75 -3.73
N VAL A 53 0.75 -9.82 -2.61
CA VAL A 53 2.04 -10.51 -2.58
C VAL A 53 1.87 -12.00 -2.87
N ARG A 54 0.88 -12.66 -2.26
CA ARG A 54 0.59 -14.09 -2.51
C ARG A 54 0.13 -14.33 -3.94
N THR A 55 -0.78 -13.50 -4.45
CA THR A 55 -1.26 -13.55 -5.83
C THR A 55 -0.10 -13.47 -6.82
N TYR A 56 0.84 -12.54 -6.59
CA TYR A 56 2.03 -12.42 -7.41
C TYR A 56 2.94 -13.66 -7.31
N GLN A 57 3.21 -14.16 -6.10
CA GLN A 57 4.05 -15.33 -5.86
C GLN A 57 3.46 -16.62 -6.46
N ASN A 58 2.14 -16.77 -6.40
CA ASN A 58 1.42 -17.93 -6.92
C ASN A 58 1.16 -17.84 -8.45
N GLY A 59 1.57 -16.75 -9.11
CA GLY A 59 1.34 -16.57 -10.54
C GLY A 59 -0.12 -16.28 -10.92
N GLN A 60 -0.96 -15.85 -9.97
CA GLN A 60 -2.39 -15.63 -10.16
C GLN A 60 -2.69 -14.22 -10.71
N TYR A 61 -2.04 -13.85 -11.81
CA TYR A 61 -2.17 -12.54 -12.44
C TYR A 61 -2.53 -12.65 -13.91
N GLU A 62 -3.06 -11.56 -14.44
CA GLU A 62 -3.28 -11.35 -15.86
C GLU A 62 -2.14 -10.52 -16.45
N ILE A 63 -1.92 -10.65 -17.75
CA ILE A 63 -0.89 -9.91 -18.47
C ILE A 63 -1.55 -9.15 -19.61
N VAL A 64 -1.23 -7.85 -19.71
CA VAL A 64 -1.57 -7.04 -20.87
C VAL A 64 -0.30 -6.42 -21.46
N GLU A 65 -0.21 -6.47 -22.78
CA GLU A 65 0.90 -5.90 -23.54
C GLU A 65 0.41 -4.86 -24.53
N GLY A 66 1.16 -3.78 -24.69
CA GLY A 66 0.85 -2.76 -25.67
C GLY A 66 1.56 -1.44 -25.41
N GLN A 67 1.25 -0.46 -26.25
CA GLN A 67 1.69 0.92 -26.01
C GLN A 67 0.83 1.58 -24.93
N VAL A 68 1.48 2.31 -24.05
CA VAL A 68 0.83 3.13 -23.04
C VAL A 68 0.22 4.37 -23.68
N GLN A 69 -1.05 4.62 -23.39
CA GLN A 69 -1.74 5.88 -23.66
C GLN A 69 -2.05 6.55 -22.32
N VAL A 70 -1.65 7.81 -22.16
CA VAL A 70 -1.93 8.57 -20.95
C VAL A 70 -3.20 9.38 -21.17
N LEU A 71 -4.22 9.14 -20.36
CA LEU A 71 -5.50 9.84 -20.40
C LEU A 71 -5.56 10.99 -19.39
N HIS A 72 -4.87 10.83 -18.25
CA HIS A 72 -4.79 11.83 -17.21
C HIS A 72 -3.46 11.70 -16.46
N GLU A 73 -2.86 12.83 -16.10
CA GLU A 73 -1.66 12.89 -15.28
C GLU A 73 -1.99 13.56 -13.94
N GLN A 74 -1.57 12.92 -12.85
CA GLN A 74 -1.59 13.48 -11.53
C GLN A 74 -0.53 14.60 -11.44
N PRO A 75 -0.90 15.82 -11.05
CA PRO A 75 0.04 16.89 -10.76
C PRO A 75 1.02 16.48 -9.65
N ALA A 76 2.21 17.09 -9.65
CA ALA A 76 3.26 16.84 -8.67
C ALA A 76 2.84 17.17 -7.22
N THR A 77 1.84 18.04 -7.04
CA THR A 77 1.36 18.47 -5.73
C THR A 77 -0.16 18.44 -5.66
N GLY A 78 -0.70 18.20 -4.47
CA GLY A 78 -2.14 18.18 -4.20
C GLY A 78 -2.74 16.78 -4.17
N HIS A 79 -4.00 16.70 -3.75
CA HIS A 79 -4.76 15.46 -3.69
C HIS A 79 -5.78 15.43 -4.82
N THR A 80 -5.40 14.81 -5.94
CA THR A 80 -6.32 14.53 -7.04
C THR A 80 -6.22 13.04 -7.41
N LYS A 81 -7.00 12.63 -8.39
CA LYS A 81 -6.94 11.28 -8.96
C LYS A 81 -5.53 10.96 -9.47
N GLY A 82 -5.20 9.67 -9.45
CA GLY A 82 -3.92 9.20 -9.98
C GLY A 82 -3.79 9.37 -11.49
N ASP A 83 -2.64 9.01 -12.04
CA ASP A 83 -2.49 8.91 -13.50
C ASP A 83 -3.45 7.86 -14.03
N ILE A 84 -4.22 8.21 -15.05
CA ILE A 84 -5.07 7.27 -15.75
C ILE A 84 -4.38 6.93 -17.06
N ILE A 85 -4.04 5.66 -17.22
CA ILE A 85 -3.39 5.15 -18.43
C ILE A 85 -4.21 4.02 -19.04
N THR A 86 -4.02 3.78 -20.33
CA THR A 86 -4.52 2.58 -21.00
C THR A 86 -3.41 1.83 -21.70
N VAL A 87 -3.49 0.50 -21.67
CA VAL A 87 -2.61 -0.39 -22.42
C VAL A 87 -3.51 -1.40 -23.13
N ASN A 88 -3.47 -1.39 -24.47
CA ASN A 88 -4.30 -2.27 -25.30
C ASN A 88 -5.80 -2.26 -24.91
N GLY A 89 -6.34 -1.07 -24.62
CA GLY A 89 -7.75 -0.88 -24.22
C GLY A 89 -8.07 -1.17 -22.76
N LYS A 90 -7.14 -1.73 -21.97
CA LYS A 90 -7.30 -1.90 -20.52
C LYS A 90 -6.83 -0.64 -19.79
N GLN A 91 -7.70 -0.05 -18.97
CA GLN A 91 -7.38 1.14 -18.19
C GLN A 91 -6.82 0.77 -16.81
N PHE A 92 -5.85 1.56 -16.33
CA PHE A 92 -5.27 1.48 -14.99
C PHE A 92 -5.18 2.87 -14.37
N GLU A 93 -5.37 2.94 -13.04
CA GLU A 93 -5.09 4.14 -12.25
C GLU A 93 -3.83 3.92 -11.40
N VAL A 94 -2.85 4.81 -11.53
CA VAL A 94 -1.62 4.79 -10.73
C VAL A 94 -1.65 5.99 -9.81
N ASN A 95 -1.59 5.77 -8.50
CA ASN A 95 -1.63 6.86 -7.53
C ASN A 95 -0.51 6.77 -6.52
N TYR A 96 0.35 7.79 -6.48
CA TYR A 96 1.52 7.84 -5.61
C TYR A 96 1.18 7.76 -4.11
N PHE A 97 0.00 8.26 -3.72
CA PHE A 97 -0.44 8.30 -2.33
C PHE A 97 -1.05 6.99 -1.83
N TYR A 98 -1.25 5.99 -2.70
CA TYR A 98 -1.76 4.69 -2.26
C TYR A 98 -0.71 3.88 -1.51
N LEU A 99 -1.09 3.37 -0.35
CA LEU A 99 -0.29 2.45 0.43
C LEU A 99 -0.56 1.02 -0.04
N THR A 100 0.13 0.62 -1.11
CA THR A 100 0.00 -0.70 -1.74
C THR A 100 1.38 -1.21 -2.16
N PRO A 101 1.62 -2.54 -2.19
CA PRO A 101 2.81 -3.13 -2.80
C PRO A 101 2.76 -3.08 -4.33
N ALA A 102 1.60 -2.77 -4.92
CA ALA A 102 1.45 -2.58 -6.36
C ALA A 102 2.25 -1.35 -6.85
N TYR A 103 2.51 -1.30 -8.14
CA TYR A 103 3.13 -0.17 -8.80
C TYR A 103 2.27 1.09 -8.62
N ARG A 104 2.87 2.14 -8.07
CA ARG A 104 2.18 3.38 -7.70
C ARG A 104 2.88 4.66 -8.17
N ASN A 105 4.01 4.54 -8.86
CA ASN A 105 4.80 5.71 -9.25
C ASN A 105 4.12 6.42 -10.42
N THR A 106 3.54 7.58 -10.15
CA THR A 106 2.99 8.46 -11.18
C THR A 106 4.09 9.16 -11.98
N LEU A 107 3.76 9.65 -13.17
CA LEU A 107 4.66 10.35 -14.09
C LEU A 107 5.32 11.55 -13.41
N ALA A 108 4.55 12.35 -12.67
CA ALA A 108 5.07 13.47 -11.89
C ALA A 108 6.06 13.05 -10.77
N HIS A 109 6.05 11.78 -10.37
CA HIS A 109 6.92 11.21 -9.32
C HIS A 109 7.91 10.17 -9.89
N GLY A 110 8.29 10.30 -11.18
CA GLY A 110 9.30 9.45 -11.81
C GLY A 110 8.79 8.09 -12.28
N GLY A 111 7.49 7.98 -12.55
CA GLY A 111 6.86 6.80 -13.12
C GLY A 111 7.38 6.46 -14.53
N VAL A 112 7.36 5.17 -14.86
CA VAL A 112 7.90 4.64 -16.12
C VAL A 112 6.86 4.46 -17.22
N LEU A 113 5.57 4.57 -16.90
CA LEU A 113 4.44 4.35 -17.81
C LEU A 113 4.15 5.61 -18.65
N ASN A 114 5.16 6.08 -19.37
CA ASN A 114 5.07 7.26 -20.23
C ASN A 114 4.31 6.94 -21.53
N ALA A 115 3.66 7.95 -22.10
CA ALA A 115 2.94 7.81 -23.37
C ALA A 115 3.85 7.25 -24.49
N GLY A 116 3.35 6.28 -25.25
CA GLY A 116 4.05 5.64 -26.37
C GLY A 116 5.04 4.54 -25.98
N VAL A 117 5.34 4.36 -24.69
CA VAL A 117 6.21 3.27 -24.23
C VAL A 117 5.50 1.93 -24.41
N TYR A 118 6.20 0.94 -24.98
CA TYR A 118 5.67 -0.41 -25.07
C TYR A 118 5.98 -1.16 -23.77
N VAL A 119 4.93 -1.64 -23.11
CA VAL A 119 5.04 -2.29 -21.81
C VAL A 119 4.32 -3.64 -21.81
N ARG A 120 4.79 -4.51 -20.92
CA ARG A 120 4.08 -5.69 -20.45
C ARG A 120 3.73 -5.47 -18.98
N ILE A 121 2.44 -5.40 -18.69
CA ILE A 121 1.90 -5.18 -17.35
C ILE A 121 1.34 -6.49 -16.82
N TYR A 122 1.79 -6.87 -15.63
CA TYR A 122 1.23 -7.95 -14.83
C TYR A 122 0.29 -7.32 -13.80
N TYR A 123 -0.99 -7.69 -13.81
CA TYR A 123 -1.99 -7.07 -12.95
C TYR A 123 -2.94 -8.09 -12.32
N HIS A 124 -3.60 -7.67 -11.25
CA HIS A 124 -4.69 -8.41 -10.62
C HIS A 124 -5.71 -7.42 -10.06
N ASN A 125 -7.00 -7.58 -10.37
CA ASN A 125 -8.07 -6.66 -9.96
C ASN A 125 -7.71 -5.17 -10.21
N ASP A 126 -7.22 -4.86 -11.41
CA ASP A 126 -6.80 -3.51 -11.83
C ASP A 126 -5.57 -2.93 -11.10
N GLU A 127 -4.97 -3.66 -10.17
CA GLU A 127 -3.70 -3.28 -9.53
C GLU A 127 -2.51 -3.87 -10.27
N ILE A 128 -1.52 -3.02 -10.56
CA ILE A 128 -0.32 -3.40 -11.30
C ILE A 128 0.68 -4.04 -10.34
N LEU A 129 0.95 -5.34 -10.50
CA LEU A 129 1.91 -6.07 -9.68
C LEU A 129 3.35 -5.92 -10.18
N ARG A 130 3.52 -5.82 -11.51
CA ARG A 130 4.82 -5.66 -12.16
C ARG A 130 4.69 -5.00 -13.52
N VAL A 131 5.69 -4.20 -13.88
CA VAL A 131 5.83 -3.55 -15.19
C VAL A 131 7.17 -3.97 -15.80
N ASP A 132 7.13 -4.54 -17.00
CA ASP A 132 8.31 -4.76 -17.83
C ASP A 132 8.27 -3.79 -19.02
N ILE A 133 9.35 -3.04 -19.22
CA ILE A 133 9.47 -2.07 -20.31
C ILE A 133 10.28 -2.69 -21.42
N ARG A 134 9.77 -2.61 -22.66
CA ARG A 134 10.53 -2.98 -23.84
C ARG A 134 11.29 -1.75 -24.34
N LYS A 135 12.62 -1.82 -24.30
CA LYS A 135 13.50 -0.81 -24.93
C LYS A 135 13.58 -1.03 -26.43
#